data_AF-A0A382IPF9-F1
#
_entry.id   AF-A0A382IPF9-F1
#
_cell.length_a   1.000
_cell.length_b   1.000
_cell.length_c   1.000
_cell.angle_alpha   90.00
_cell.angle_beta   90.00
_cell.angle_gamma   90.00
#
_symmetry.space_group_name_H-M   'P 1'
#
loop_
_entity.id
_entity.type
_entity.pdbx_description
1 polymer ?
#
loop_
_entity_poly.entity_id
_entity_poly.type
_entity_poly.pdbx_seq_one_letter_code
_entity_poly.pdbx_strand_id
1 'polypeptide(L)'
;AYYHLVGRERFYEQKFLVPGSFDNPEFVQALELVQRTSSNYFQPGAAGMSHTEAQMEFFLGHTAMILCGSWLKSEMQGKIPDGFRLGTFPLPITPAGVADPKALYTSAGYFFVLKGSRHPEQGVDFLRFMTSARMAGEFARMRDIVVAVRGAMEGNLTEDMHELMRIVQGATTTFGQAPGEGYPQFDQFLEDARFQLLSGASTPQQVADFLEGAAQVVRSRTENPDVVTVRHVWKPTFLLGLLAAAMACWVWSTLHLRAQKRREKAAAISSEGRVRLSWAGVTFFVGPAAVFYTMIVIIPSLKSFSWALHRWDGLTEMTWVGLLNFRRLLFESDGFWIALGNNLFIMLVIPCFVLP
;
A
#
# COMPACT_ATOMS: atom_id res chain seq x y z
N ALA A 1 -15.95 14.22 -5.92
CA ALA A 1 -17.21 14.75 -5.39
C ALA A 1 -17.00 15.64 -4.16
N TYR A 2 -16.44 15.11 -3.06
CA TYR A 2 -16.34 15.85 -1.79
C TYR A 2 -15.73 17.26 -1.90
N TYR A 3 -14.55 17.42 -2.53
CA TYR A 3 -13.95 18.75 -2.76
C TYR A 3 -14.93 19.76 -3.37
N HIS A 4 -15.74 19.34 -4.34
CA HIS A 4 -16.69 20.21 -5.01
C HIS A 4 -17.87 20.58 -4.11
N LEU A 5 -18.30 19.66 -3.23
CA LEU A 5 -19.39 19.90 -2.28
C LEU A 5 -19.01 20.88 -1.18
N VAL A 6 -17.78 20.79 -0.65
CA VAL A 6 -17.40 21.54 0.56
C VAL A 6 -16.37 22.64 0.34
N GLY A 7 -15.71 22.68 -0.82
CA GLY A 7 -14.66 23.65 -1.11
C GLY A 7 -13.29 23.26 -0.56
N ARG A 8 -12.32 24.14 -0.80
CA ARG A 8 -10.89 23.90 -0.50
C ARG A 8 -10.64 23.66 0.98
N GLU A 9 -11.12 24.55 1.85
CA GLU A 9 -10.81 24.54 3.28
C GLU A 9 -11.21 23.22 3.95
N ARG A 10 -12.50 22.86 3.86
CA ARG A 10 -13.04 21.62 4.42
C ARG A 10 -12.46 20.35 3.78
N PHE A 11 -12.09 20.39 2.50
CA PHE A 11 -11.36 19.27 1.90
C PHE A 11 -9.99 19.05 2.56
N TYR A 12 -9.27 20.13 2.86
CA TYR A 12 -7.96 20.03 3.53
C TYR A 12 -8.09 19.73 5.03
N GLU A 13 -9.21 20.07 5.68
CA GLU A 13 -9.51 19.60 7.04
C GLU A 13 -9.53 18.07 7.15
N GLN A 14 -10.11 17.35 6.17
CA GLN A 14 -10.03 15.88 6.13
C GLN A 14 -8.61 15.36 6.09
N LYS A 15 -7.75 16.02 5.31
CA LYS A 15 -6.34 15.65 5.18
C LYS A 15 -5.57 15.83 6.49
N PHE A 16 -5.91 16.86 7.26
CA PHE A 16 -5.34 17.10 8.58
C PHE A 16 -6.06 16.34 9.69
N LEU A 17 -7.01 15.45 9.32
CA LEU A 17 -7.82 14.69 10.24
C LEU A 17 -8.50 15.62 11.25
N VAL A 18 -9.10 16.74 10.83
CA VAL A 18 -9.83 17.61 11.77
C VAL A 18 -11.07 16.87 12.29
N PRO A 19 -11.45 16.98 13.58
CA PRO A 19 -12.66 16.35 14.10
C PRO A 19 -13.92 16.73 13.31
N GLY A 20 -14.73 15.74 12.92
CA GLY A 20 -15.96 15.93 12.14
C GLY A 20 -15.73 16.12 10.63
N SER A 21 -14.47 16.06 10.18
CA SER A 21 -14.15 16.17 8.76
C SER A 21 -14.60 14.95 7.95
N PHE A 22 -14.78 13.78 8.55
CA PHE A 22 -15.33 12.59 7.88
C PHE A 22 -16.81 12.39 8.16
N ASP A 23 -17.26 12.59 9.41
CA ASP A 23 -18.68 12.45 9.77
C ASP A 23 -19.47 13.75 9.48
N ASN A 24 -19.75 14.00 8.21
CA ASN A 24 -20.61 15.11 7.76
C ASN A 24 -21.44 14.73 6.52
N PRO A 25 -22.61 15.37 6.33
CA PRO A 25 -23.55 15.00 5.27
C PRO A 25 -22.95 15.12 3.86
N GLU A 26 -22.05 16.06 3.61
CA GLU A 26 -21.44 16.23 2.29
C GLU A 26 -20.45 15.09 1.97
N PHE A 27 -19.75 14.55 2.96
CA PHE A 27 -18.89 13.40 2.77
C PHE A 27 -19.71 12.13 2.54
N VAL A 28 -20.78 11.93 3.32
CA VAL A 28 -21.72 10.82 3.11
C VAL A 28 -22.32 10.87 1.71
N GLN A 29 -22.74 12.04 1.23
CA GLN A 29 -23.22 12.23 -0.14
C GLN A 29 -22.14 11.90 -1.20
N ALA A 30 -20.88 12.26 -0.95
CA ALA A 30 -19.78 11.92 -1.83
C ALA A 30 -19.54 10.40 -1.89
N LEU A 31 -19.63 9.71 -0.75
CA LEU A 31 -19.51 8.25 -0.65
C LEU A 31 -20.70 7.54 -1.32
N GLU A 32 -21.92 8.05 -1.17
CA GLU A 32 -23.11 7.56 -1.85
C GLU A 32 -22.95 7.60 -3.37
N LEU A 33 -22.38 8.69 -3.92
CA LEU A 33 -22.12 8.78 -5.35
C LEU A 33 -21.15 7.68 -5.79
N VAL A 34 -20.05 7.47 -5.07
CA VAL A 34 -19.05 6.44 -5.40
C VAL A 34 -19.67 5.04 -5.33
N GLN A 35 -20.38 4.72 -4.26
CA GLN A 35 -21.03 3.41 -4.10
C GLN A 35 -22.10 3.18 -5.17
N ARG A 36 -22.94 4.18 -5.45
CA ARG A 36 -23.93 4.08 -6.53
C ARG A 36 -23.25 3.87 -7.88
N THR A 37 -22.10 4.50 -8.12
CA THR A 37 -21.34 4.30 -9.35
C THR A 37 -20.83 2.86 -9.46
N SER A 38 -20.20 2.33 -8.40
CA SER A 38 -19.65 0.97 -8.42
C SER A 38 -20.73 -0.10 -8.49
N SER A 39 -21.83 0.04 -7.73
CA SER A 39 -22.89 -0.97 -7.68
C SER A 39 -23.72 -1.07 -8.97
N ASN A 40 -23.86 0.02 -9.72
CA ASN A 40 -24.75 0.05 -10.89
C ASN A 40 -24.04 0.04 -12.24
N TYR A 41 -22.77 0.48 -12.31
CA TYR A 41 -22.12 0.73 -13.60
C TYR A 41 -20.78 0.00 -13.80
N PHE A 42 -20.21 -0.61 -12.77
CA PHE A 42 -19.01 -1.43 -12.97
C PHE A 42 -19.39 -2.79 -13.53
N GLN A 43 -18.60 -3.28 -14.48
CA GLN A 43 -18.79 -4.59 -15.08
C GLN A 43 -18.62 -5.72 -14.05
N PRO A 44 -19.34 -6.84 -14.18
CA PRO A 44 -19.11 -8.02 -13.35
C PRO A 44 -17.65 -8.46 -13.36
N GLY A 45 -17.11 -8.80 -12.18
CA GLY A 45 -15.72 -9.22 -12.04
C GLY A 45 -14.69 -8.08 -11.99
N ALA A 46 -15.09 -6.80 -12.11
CA ALA A 46 -14.18 -5.66 -12.06
C ALA A 46 -13.29 -5.64 -10.80
N ALA A 47 -13.80 -6.09 -9.65
CA ALA A 47 -13.04 -6.16 -8.39
C ALA A 47 -11.87 -7.17 -8.42
N GLY A 48 -11.89 -8.14 -9.33
CA GLY A 48 -10.82 -9.12 -9.51
C GLY A 48 -9.80 -8.73 -10.57
N MET A 49 -10.00 -7.61 -11.27
CA MET A 49 -9.10 -7.17 -12.35
C MET A 49 -7.93 -6.37 -11.79
N SER A 50 -6.75 -6.61 -12.35
CA SER A 50 -5.60 -5.71 -12.21
C SER A 50 -5.82 -4.41 -12.98
N HIS A 51 -4.95 -3.43 -12.72
CA HIS A 51 -4.95 -2.14 -13.43
C HIS A 51 -4.92 -2.32 -14.95
N THR A 52 -3.98 -3.12 -15.45
CA THR A 52 -3.80 -3.36 -16.88
C THR A 52 -4.96 -4.16 -17.50
N GLU A 53 -5.52 -5.13 -16.78
CA GLU A 53 -6.68 -5.89 -17.27
C GLU A 53 -7.90 -4.99 -17.45
N ALA A 54 -8.19 -4.10 -16.50
CA ALA A 54 -9.28 -3.15 -16.62
C ALA A 54 -9.11 -2.21 -17.82
N GLN A 55 -7.87 -1.79 -18.14
CA GLN A 55 -7.58 -1.00 -19.34
C GLN A 55 -7.77 -1.80 -20.62
N MET A 56 -7.37 -3.07 -20.64
CA MET A 56 -7.59 -3.95 -21.79
C MET A 56 -9.08 -4.14 -22.08
N GLU A 57 -9.93 -4.34 -21.06
CA GLU A 57 -11.38 -4.43 -21.24
C GLU A 57 -11.97 -3.20 -21.95
N PHE A 58 -11.45 -2.01 -21.66
CA PHE A 58 -11.86 -0.78 -22.36
C PHE A 58 -11.40 -0.75 -23.81
N PHE A 59 -10.12 -1.04 -24.08
CA PHE A 59 -9.59 -1.01 -25.45
C PHE A 59 -10.14 -2.13 -26.34
N LEU A 60 -10.55 -3.26 -25.75
CA LEU A 60 -11.25 -4.35 -26.46
C LEU A 60 -12.74 -4.06 -26.67
N GLY A 61 -13.26 -2.96 -26.11
CA GLY A 61 -14.66 -2.53 -26.29
C GLY A 61 -15.66 -3.27 -25.39
N HIS A 62 -15.21 -3.95 -24.35
CA HIS A 62 -16.09 -4.62 -23.38
C HIS A 62 -16.69 -3.64 -22.36
N THR A 63 -16.05 -2.48 -22.16
CA THR A 63 -16.62 -1.35 -21.42
C THR A 63 -16.59 -0.07 -22.24
N ALA A 64 -17.64 0.76 -22.12
CA ALA A 64 -17.76 2.02 -22.83
C ALA A 64 -16.90 3.14 -22.24
N MET A 65 -16.54 3.06 -20.96
CA MET A 65 -15.78 4.08 -20.24
C MET A 65 -14.80 3.44 -19.26
N ILE A 66 -13.69 4.13 -19.01
CA ILE A 66 -12.73 3.76 -17.98
C ILE A 66 -12.35 4.99 -17.15
N LEU A 67 -12.28 4.80 -15.83
CA LEU A 67 -11.71 5.79 -14.93
C LEU A 67 -10.20 5.55 -14.82
N CYS A 68 -9.41 6.38 -15.48
CA CYS A 68 -7.95 6.28 -15.44
C CYS A 68 -7.32 7.68 -15.42
N GLY A 69 -6.07 7.75 -14.96
CA GLY A 69 -5.28 8.97 -15.02
C GLY A 69 -4.90 9.37 -16.44
N SER A 70 -4.31 10.56 -16.56
CA SER A 70 -3.87 11.17 -17.81
C SER A 70 -2.78 10.38 -18.56
N TRP A 71 -2.27 9.29 -17.99
CA TRP A 71 -1.25 8.42 -18.55
C TRP A 71 -1.79 7.20 -19.31
N LEU A 72 -3.13 6.98 -19.35
CA LEU A 72 -3.76 5.79 -19.96
C LEU A 72 -3.20 5.47 -21.35
N LYS A 73 -3.14 6.47 -22.24
CA LYS A 73 -2.67 6.27 -23.62
C LYS A 73 -1.19 5.88 -23.69
N SER A 74 -0.34 6.55 -22.91
CA SER A 74 1.09 6.25 -22.79
C SER A 74 1.36 4.85 -22.23
N GLU A 75 0.53 4.41 -21.29
CA GLU A 75 0.68 3.11 -20.62
C GLU A 75 0.29 1.96 -21.54
N MET A 76 -0.72 2.18 -22.38
CA MET A 76 -1.24 1.18 -23.32
C MET A 76 -0.68 1.32 -24.73
N GLN A 77 0.35 2.14 -24.91
CA GLN A 77 1.05 2.31 -26.19
C GLN A 77 1.47 0.95 -26.77
N GLY A 78 1.12 0.70 -28.03
CA GLY A 78 1.36 -0.59 -28.70
C GLY A 78 0.34 -1.68 -28.39
N LYS A 79 -0.65 -1.44 -27.51
CA LYS A 79 -1.77 -2.35 -27.22
C LYS A 79 -3.13 -1.77 -27.60
N ILE A 80 -3.19 -0.48 -27.92
CA ILE A 80 -4.41 0.19 -28.40
C ILE A 80 -4.69 -0.30 -29.84
N PRO A 81 -5.90 -0.79 -30.15
CA PRO A 81 -6.25 -1.22 -31.50
C PRO A 81 -6.10 -0.10 -32.54
N ASP A 82 -5.72 -0.48 -33.76
CA ASP A 82 -5.59 0.47 -34.87
C ASP A 82 -6.91 1.20 -35.14
N GLY A 83 -6.82 2.53 -35.32
CA GLY A 83 -7.98 3.38 -35.59
C GLY A 83 -8.90 3.63 -34.38
N PHE A 84 -8.59 3.09 -33.20
CA PHE A 84 -9.30 3.43 -31.96
C PHE A 84 -9.11 4.91 -31.63
N ARG A 85 -10.21 5.64 -31.46
CA ARG A 85 -10.19 7.06 -31.05
C ARG A 85 -10.47 7.18 -29.57
N LEU A 86 -9.57 7.85 -28.86
CA LEU A 86 -9.69 8.06 -27.42
C LEU A 86 -10.18 9.48 -27.14
N GLY A 87 -11.18 9.58 -26.26
CA GLY A 87 -11.67 10.86 -25.73
C GLY A 87 -11.47 10.93 -24.22
N THR A 88 -11.50 12.13 -23.67
CA THR A 88 -11.50 12.37 -22.22
C THR A 88 -12.57 13.39 -21.90
N PHE A 89 -13.21 13.29 -20.74
CA PHE A 89 -14.14 14.30 -20.25
C PHE A 89 -13.98 14.42 -18.73
N PRO A 90 -14.27 15.60 -18.14
CA PRO A 90 -14.19 15.76 -16.70
C PRO A 90 -15.21 14.86 -16.00
N LEU A 91 -14.85 14.34 -14.82
CA LEU A 91 -15.81 13.59 -14.01
C LEU A 91 -17.03 14.48 -13.70
N PRO A 92 -18.25 13.93 -13.76
CA PRO A 92 -19.44 14.69 -13.41
C PRO A 92 -19.34 15.26 -12.00
N ILE A 93 -19.55 16.57 -11.89
CA ILE A 93 -19.60 17.28 -10.63
C ILE A 93 -21.05 17.45 -10.17
N THR A 94 -21.27 17.46 -8.87
CA THR A 94 -22.57 17.76 -8.28
C THR A 94 -22.88 19.26 -8.48
N PRO A 95 -24.04 19.63 -9.07
CA PRO A 95 -24.38 21.03 -9.38
C PRO A 95 -24.42 21.98 -8.19
N ALA A 96 -24.66 21.45 -6.98
CA ALA A 96 -24.76 22.20 -5.73
C ALA A 96 -23.40 22.50 -5.07
N GLY A 97 -22.29 22.29 -5.79
CA GLY A 97 -20.96 22.48 -5.23
C GLY A 97 -20.60 23.95 -4.97
N VAL A 98 -19.89 24.20 -3.87
CA VAL A 98 -19.34 25.53 -3.54
C VAL A 98 -17.96 25.78 -4.16
N ALA A 99 -17.30 24.74 -4.66
CA ALA A 99 -15.98 24.85 -5.28
C ALA A 99 -16.05 25.17 -6.78
N ASP A 100 -14.94 25.67 -7.32
CA ASP A 100 -14.81 25.94 -8.74
C ASP A 100 -15.06 24.67 -9.57
N PRO A 101 -16.01 24.67 -10.53
CA PRO A 101 -16.29 23.52 -11.38
C PRO A 101 -15.12 23.14 -12.30
N LYS A 102 -14.12 24.01 -12.46
CA LYS A 102 -12.88 23.75 -13.20
C LYS A 102 -11.73 23.31 -12.29
N ALA A 103 -11.97 23.05 -11.00
CA ALA A 103 -10.98 22.49 -10.11
C ALA A 103 -10.66 21.04 -10.51
N LEU A 104 -9.37 20.74 -10.70
CA LEU A 104 -8.93 19.41 -11.13
C LEU A 104 -8.20 18.69 -9.99
N TYR A 105 -8.56 17.43 -9.75
CA TYR A 105 -7.75 16.57 -8.89
C TYR A 105 -6.43 16.30 -9.59
N THR A 106 -5.30 16.57 -8.94
CA THR A 106 -3.97 16.39 -9.55
C THR A 106 -2.99 15.84 -8.54
N SER A 107 -2.22 14.85 -8.98
CA SER A 107 -0.96 14.44 -8.36
C SER A 107 0.15 14.58 -9.39
N ALA A 108 1.39 14.78 -8.93
CA ALA A 108 2.56 14.87 -9.79
C ALA A 108 3.65 13.94 -9.27
N GLY A 109 4.49 13.45 -10.19
CA GLY A 109 5.79 12.91 -9.83
C GLY A 109 6.74 14.06 -9.48
N TYR A 110 7.54 13.88 -8.44
CA TYR A 110 8.48 14.91 -7.99
C TYR A 110 9.91 14.42 -8.19
N PHE A 111 10.74 15.30 -8.72
CA PHE A 111 12.18 15.06 -8.81
C PHE A 111 12.87 15.78 -7.67
N PHE A 112 13.75 15.07 -6.97
CA PHE A 112 14.51 15.61 -5.85
C PHE A 112 16.01 15.42 -6.11
N VAL A 113 16.79 16.44 -5.75
CA VAL A 113 18.25 16.31 -5.61
C VAL A 113 18.54 16.14 -4.14
N LEU A 114 19.14 15.01 -3.78
CA LEU A 114 19.49 14.73 -2.38
C LEU A 114 20.62 15.65 -1.92
N LYS A 115 20.41 16.33 -0.78
CA LYS A 115 21.40 17.24 -0.18
C LYS A 115 22.76 16.57 0.07
N GLY A 116 22.76 15.28 0.42
CA GLY A 116 23.97 14.49 0.66
C GLY A 116 24.66 13.94 -0.59
N SER A 117 24.19 14.29 -1.79
CA SER A 117 24.83 13.86 -3.04
C SER A 117 26.26 14.40 -3.13
N ARG A 118 27.17 13.60 -3.72
CA ARG A 118 28.52 14.08 -4.10
C ARG A 118 28.49 15.05 -5.28
N HIS A 119 27.38 15.07 -6.03
CA HIS A 119 27.20 15.82 -7.28
C HIS A 119 25.82 16.52 -7.31
N PRO A 120 25.50 17.40 -6.34
CA PRO A 120 24.18 18.03 -6.28
C PRO A 120 23.94 18.99 -7.43
N GLU A 121 24.96 19.77 -7.83
CA GLU A 121 24.86 20.73 -8.93
C GLU A 121 24.59 20.05 -10.27
N GLN A 122 25.31 18.96 -10.57
CA GLN A 122 25.09 18.17 -11.78
C GLN A 122 23.69 17.52 -11.77
N GLY A 123 23.20 17.11 -10.61
CA GLY A 123 21.82 16.64 -10.44
C GLY A 123 20.81 17.71 -10.81
N VAL A 124 21.00 18.94 -10.35
CA VAL A 124 20.14 20.08 -10.71
C VAL A 124 20.21 20.36 -12.22
N ASP A 125 21.40 20.39 -12.81
CA ASP A 125 21.57 20.65 -14.25
C ASP A 125 20.92 19.57 -15.11
N PHE A 126 21.02 18.30 -14.70
CA PHE A 126 20.33 17.21 -15.37
C PHE A 126 18.81 17.37 -15.30
N LEU A 127 18.26 17.74 -14.14
CA LEU A 127 16.83 17.99 -14.00
C LEU A 127 16.38 19.22 -14.81
N ARG A 128 17.19 20.28 -14.91
CA ARG A 128 16.91 21.42 -15.80
C ARG A 128 16.87 21.00 -17.26
N PHE A 129 17.80 20.15 -17.69
CA PHE A 129 17.79 19.60 -19.04
C PHE A 129 16.51 18.81 -19.30
N MET A 130 16.18 17.85 -18.41
CA MET A 130 14.98 17.02 -18.52
C MET A 130 13.68 17.83 -18.55
N THR A 131 13.61 18.90 -17.76
CA THR A 131 12.41 19.75 -17.62
C THR A 131 12.43 20.99 -18.52
N SER A 132 13.40 21.11 -19.43
CA SER A 132 13.40 22.14 -20.46
C SER A 132 12.20 21.99 -21.40
N ALA A 133 11.67 23.09 -21.94
CA ALA A 133 10.52 23.06 -22.86
C ALA A 133 10.73 22.09 -24.04
N ARG A 134 11.96 22.05 -24.59
CA ARG A 134 12.33 21.11 -25.65
C ARG A 134 12.22 19.67 -25.18
N MET A 135 12.91 19.28 -24.11
CA MET A 135 12.93 17.88 -23.68
C MET A 135 11.58 17.41 -23.15
N ALA A 136 10.85 18.27 -22.44
CA ALA A 136 9.49 17.97 -22.01
C ALA A 136 8.55 17.79 -23.20
N GLY A 137 8.69 18.58 -24.27
CA GLY A 137 7.92 18.44 -25.50
C GLY A 137 8.27 17.17 -26.29
N GLU A 138 9.55 16.83 -26.38
CA GLU A 138 9.99 15.54 -26.94
C GLU A 138 9.41 14.36 -26.16
N PHE A 139 9.44 14.41 -24.82
CA PHE A 139 8.87 13.37 -23.98
C PHE A 139 7.36 13.25 -24.17
N ALA A 140 6.65 14.38 -24.20
CA ALA A 140 5.22 14.44 -24.50
C ALA A 140 4.91 13.79 -25.84
N ARG A 141 5.72 14.05 -26.88
CA ARG A 141 5.56 13.44 -28.22
C ARG A 141 5.84 11.95 -28.25
N MET A 142 6.91 11.52 -27.60
CA MET A 142 7.32 10.11 -27.59
C MET A 142 6.30 9.22 -26.87
N ARG A 143 5.73 9.72 -25.78
CA ARG A 143 4.84 8.96 -24.89
C ARG A 143 3.37 9.30 -25.09
N ASP A 144 3.07 10.35 -25.84
CA ASP A 144 1.74 10.92 -26.00
C ASP A 144 1.04 11.16 -24.65
N ILE A 145 1.72 11.94 -23.80
CA ILE A 145 1.36 12.19 -22.40
C ILE A 145 1.48 13.66 -22.04
N VAL A 146 0.60 14.14 -21.15
CA VAL A 146 0.69 15.49 -20.59
C VAL A 146 1.93 15.68 -19.70
N VAL A 147 2.50 16.89 -19.71
CA VAL A 147 3.68 17.25 -18.92
C VAL A 147 3.47 18.55 -18.13
N ALA A 148 4.23 18.73 -17.05
CA ALA A 148 4.13 19.88 -16.16
C ALA A 148 4.87 21.15 -16.65
N VAL A 149 5.26 21.20 -17.93
CA VAL A 149 5.99 22.33 -18.52
C VAL A 149 5.07 23.09 -19.46
N ARG A 150 4.81 24.37 -19.14
CA ARG A 150 3.94 25.25 -19.92
C ARG A 150 4.43 25.37 -21.37
N GLY A 151 3.52 25.24 -22.33
CA GLY A 151 3.83 25.32 -23.76
C GLY A 151 4.51 24.09 -24.36
N ALA A 152 5.07 23.18 -23.55
CA ALA A 152 5.81 22.03 -24.07
C ALA A 152 4.93 21.03 -24.87
N MET A 153 3.62 21.01 -24.60
CA MET A 153 2.68 20.10 -25.27
C MET A 153 2.18 20.61 -26.63
N GLU A 154 2.36 21.90 -26.93
CA GLU A 154 1.83 22.52 -28.16
C GLU A 154 2.46 21.87 -29.40
N GLY A 155 1.62 21.24 -30.24
CA GLY A 155 2.06 20.51 -31.43
C GLY A 155 2.80 19.19 -31.15
N ASN A 156 2.92 18.76 -29.89
CA ASN A 156 3.62 17.54 -29.50
C ASN A 156 2.69 16.39 -29.07
N LEU A 157 1.37 16.60 -28.99
CA LEU A 157 0.41 15.57 -28.63
C LEU A 157 -0.48 15.20 -29.82
N THR A 158 -0.98 13.96 -29.83
CA THR A 158 -1.93 13.51 -30.85
C THR A 158 -3.34 14.08 -30.61
N GLU A 159 -4.22 13.92 -31.60
CA GLU A 159 -5.59 14.42 -31.56
C GLU A 159 -6.40 13.87 -30.37
N ASP A 160 -6.21 12.60 -30.02
CA ASP A 160 -6.86 11.95 -28.87
C ASP A 160 -6.58 12.67 -27.53
N MET A 161 -5.45 13.37 -27.44
CA MET A 161 -5.00 14.04 -26.23
C MET A 161 -5.44 15.51 -26.18
N HIS A 162 -5.98 16.08 -27.27
CA HIS A 162 -6.38 17.49 -27.34
C HIS A 162 -7.42 17.86 -26.29
N GLU A 163 -8.40 17.00 -26.05
CA GLU A 163 -9.46 17.27 -25.08
C GLU A 163 -8.93 17.23 -23.64
N LEU A 164 -8.06 16.28 -23.32
CA LEU A 164 -7.35 16.26 -22.03
C LEU A 164 -6.46 17.50 -21.87
N MET A 165 -5.72 17.90 -22.90
CA MET A 165 -4.92 19.13 -22.89
C MET A 165 -5.80 20.36 -22.61
N ARG A 166 -6.97 20.45 -23.26
CA ARG A 166 -7.96 21.53 -23.04
C ARG A 166 -8.47 21.55 -21.59
N ILE A 167 -8.75 20.38 -21.01
CA ILE A 167 -9.17 20.25 -19.60
C ILE A 167 -8.05 20.72 -18.67
N VAL A 168 -6.82 20.26 -18.88
CA VAL A 168 -5.66 20.60 -18.04
C VAL A 168 -5.32 22.09 -18.13
N GLN A 169 -5.30 22.66 -19.34
CA GLN A 169 -5.01 24.09 -19.54
C GLN A 169 -6.16 24.99 -19.07
N GLY A 170 -7.40 24.48 -19.08
CA GLY A 170 -8.59 25.19 -18.60
C GLY A 170 -8.79 25.13 -17.09
N ALA A 171 -8.02 24.30 -16.37
CA ALA A 171 -8.10 24.19 -14.93
C ALA A 171 -7.67 25.50 -14.25
N THR A 172 -8.53 26.03 -13.38
CA THR A 172 -8.30 27.27 -12.64
C THR A 172 -7.53 27.03 -11.35
N THR A 173 -7.70 25.85 -10.76
CA THR A 173 -7.03 25.40 -9.54
C THR A 173 -6.88 23.89 -9.57
N THR A 174 -5.93 23.38 -8.78
CA THR A 174 -5.78 21.96 -8.51
C THR A 174 -6.00 21.64 -7.03
N PHE A 175 -6.37 20.39 -6.74
CA PHE A 175 -6.44 19.85 -5.39
C PHE A 175 -5.91 18.42 -5.36
N GLY A 176 -5.44 17.97 -4.20
CA GLY A 176 -4.79 16.68 -4.03
C GLY A 176 -3.78 16.69 -2.89
N GLN A 177 -2.90 15.69 -2.88
CA GLN A 177 -1.87 15.50 -1.87
C GLN A 177 -0.49 15.74 -2.47
N ALA A 178 0.28 16.67 -1.88
CA ALA A 178 1.70 16.77 -2.19
C ALA A 178 2.49 15.71 -1.38
N PRO A 179 3.69 15.32 -1.85
CA PRO A 179 4.51 14.32 -1.19
C PRO A 179 4.86 14.74 0.23
N GLY A 180 4.78 13.79 1.16
CA GLY A 180 5.11 14.01 2.57
C GLY A 180 4.03 14.75 3.36
N GLU A 181 2.92 15.16 2.75
CA GLU A 181 1.80 15.74 3.48
C GLU A 181 0.81 14.67 3.96
N GLY A 182 0.17 14.91 5.10
CA GLY A 182 -0.86 14.03 5.67
C GLY A 182 -0.29 13.02 6.68
N TYR A 183 -1.07 11.99 6.96
CA TYR A 183 -0.73 10.96 7.94
C TYR A 183 -0.59 9.61 7.24
N PRO A 184 0.63 9.11 6.97
CA PRO A 184 0.82 7.84 6.25
C PRO A 184 0.14 6.64 6.92
N GLN A 185 -0.04 6.66 8.25
CA GLN A 185 -0.76 5.59 8.95
C GLN A 185 -2.27 5.59 8.65
N PHE A 186 -2.81 6.69 8.12
CA PHE A 186 -4.21 6.81 7.75
C PHE A 186 -4.53 6.19 6.38
N ASP A 187 -3.53 6.02 5.51
CA ASP A 187 -3.72 5.50 4.15
C ASP A 187 -4.35 4.10 4.14
N GLN A 188 -3.95 3.22 5.07
CA GLN A 188 -4.56 1.89 5.19
C GLN A 188 -6.06 1.98 5.51
N PHE A 189 -6.48 2.90 6.39
CA PHE A 189 -7.89 3.08 6.71
C PHE A 189 -8.68 3.59 5.49
N LEU A 190 -8.07 4.47 4.67
CA LEU A 190 -8.67 4.93 3.42
C LEU A 190 -8.81 3.80 2.38
N GLU A 191 -7.85 2.87 2.31
CA GLU A 191 -7.95 1.68 1.45
C GLU A 191 -9.04 0.71 1.94
N ASP A 192 -9.07 0.42 3.24
CA ASP A 192 -10.10 -0.45 3.85
C ASP A 192 -11.51 0.13 3.65
N ALA A 193 -11.67 1.44 3.86
CA ALA A 193 -12.92 2.18 3.63
C ALA A 193 -13.35 2.09 2.15
N ARG A 194 -12.42 2.27 1.22
CA ARG A 194 -12.72 2.15 -0.23
C ARG A 194 -13.17 0.74 -0.58
N PHE A 195 -12.51 -0.29 -0.07
CA PHE A 195 -12.92 -1.67 -0.31
C PHE A 195 -14.32 -1.97 0.24
N GLN A 196 -14.61 -1.57 1.48
CA GLN A 196 -15.93 -1.74 2.09
C GLN A 196 -17.03 -1.01 1.33
N LEU A 197 -16.74 0.22 0.88
CA LEU A 197 -17.68 1.03 0.11
C LEU A 197 -17.98 0.41 -1.26
N LEU A 198 -16.94 0.05 -2.02
CA LEU A 198 -17.06 -0.47 -3.39
C LEU A 198 -17.68 -1.86 -3.44
N SER A 199 -17.40 -2.71 -2.44
CA SER A 199 -18.01 -4.04 -2.31
C SER A 199 -19.46 -4.01 -1.81
N GLY A 200 -19.92 -2.86 -1.29
CA GLY A 200 -21.23 -2.76 -0.64
C GLY A 200 -21.29 -3.41 0.74
N ALA A 201 -20.15 -3.79 1.33
CA ALA A 201 -20.08 -4.39 2.66
C ALA A 201 -20.46 -3.41 3.79
N SER A 202 -20.39 -2.10 3.54
CA SER A 202 -20.79 -1.07 4.49
C SER A 202 -21.52 0.07 3.78
N THR A 203 -22.43 0.72 4.51
CA THR A 203 -23.15 1.89 4.01
C THR A 203 -22.23 3.12 3.98
N PRO A 204 -22.57 4.16 3.19
CA PRO A 204 -21.80 5.41 3.16
C PRO A 204 -21.65 6.06 4.54
N GLN A 205 -22.70 6.03 5.37
CA GLN A 205 -22.62 6.52 6.76
C GLN A 205 -21.65 5.68 7.61
N GLN A 206 -21.74 4.35 7.55
CA GLN A 206 -20.82 3.48 8.31
C GLN A 206 -19.36 3.70 7.92
N VAL A 207 -19.09 3.96 6.64
CA VAL A 207 -17.74 4.27 6.15
C VAL A 207 -17.28 5.65 6.66
N ALA A 208 -18.16 6.65 6.69
CA ALA A 208 -17.86 7.97 7.27
C ALA A 208 -17.52 7.86 8.77
N ASP A 209 -18.35 7.15 9.54
CA ASP A 209 -18.15 6.90 10.98
C ASP A 209 -16.82 6.16 11.23
N PHE A 210 -16.53 5.15 10.41
CA PHE A 210 -15.28 4.39 10.49
C PHE A 210 -14.06 5.29 10.26
N LEU A 211 -14.09 6.13 9.24
CA LEU A 211 -13.00 7.05 8.92
C LEU A 211 -12.83 8.13 10.00
N GLU A 212 -13.92 8.65 10.59
CA GLU A 212 -13.83 9.60 11.71
C GLU A 212 -13.21 8.95 12.97
N GLY A 213 -13.63 7.73 13.29
CA GLY A 213 -13.05 6.95 14.39
C GLY A 213 -11.57 6.64 14.15
N ALA A 214 -11.20 6.27 12.93
CA ALA A 214 -9.81 6.07 12.54
C ALA A 214 -9.00 7.37 12.64
N ALA A 215 -9.58 8.50 12.24
CA ALA A 215 -8.94 9.81 12.29
C ALA A 215 -8.64 10.20 13.74
N GLN A 216 -9.59 9.98 14.66
CA GLN A 216 -9.38 10.18 16.09
C GLN A 216 -8.24 9.31 16.65
N VAL A 217 -8.14 8.06 16.20
CA VAL A 217 -7.07 7.14 16.61
C VAL A 217 -5.70 7.64 16.13
N VAL A 218 -5.60 8.09 14.88
CA VAL A 218 -4.33 8.62 14.35
C VAL A 218 -3.94 9.95 15.01
N ARG A 219 -4.90 10.85 15.25
CA ARG A 219 -4.68 12.09 16.03
C ARG A 219 -4.13 11.79 17.43
N SER A 220 -4.84 10.95 18.18
CA SER A 220 -4.45 10.61 19.56
C SER A 220 -3.10 9.90 19.64
N ARG A 221 -2.75 9.08 18.63
CA ARG A 221 -1.41 8.48 18.50
C ARG A 221 -0.32 9.51 18.23
N THR A 222 -0.61 10.55 17.48
CA THR A 222 0.34 11.63 17.19
C THR A 222 0.61 12.47 18.45
N GLU A 223 -0.43 12.74 19.24
CA GLU A 223 -0.32 13.46 20.51
C GLU A 223 0.34 12.64 21.62
N ASN A 224 0.03 11.33 21.69
CA ASN A 224 0.49 10.44 22.76
C ASN A 224 1.17 9.18 22.18
N PRO A 225 2.41 9.32 21.68
CA PRO A 225 2.98 8.31 20.81
C PRO A 225 3.56 7.09 21.54
N ASP A 226 3.48 7.04 22.87
CA ASP A 226 3.90 5.89 23.69
C ASP A 226 2.72 5.16 24.36
N VAL A 227 1.50 5.71 24.24
CA VAL A 227 0.28 5.07 24.76
C VAL A 227 -0.17 3.95 23.80
N VAL A 228 -0.70 2.86 24.37
CA VAL A 228 -1.28 1.74 23.62
C VAL A 228 -2.74 1.62 24.00
N THR A 229 -3.63 1.72 23.00
CA THR A 229 -5.07 1.49 23.21
C THR A 229 -5.34 -0.01 23.17
N VAL A 230 -5.88 -0.56 24.26
CA VAL A 230 -6.14 -2.00 24.36
C VAL A 230 -7.51 -2.30 23.78
N ARG A 231 -7.54 -2.91 22.58
CA ARG A 231 -8.76 -3.40 21.92
C ARG A 231 -8.95 -4.90 22.10
N HIS A 232 -7.87 -5.67 22.06
CA HIS A 232 -7.89 -7.13 22.17
C HIS A 232 -7.18 -7.60 23.43
N VAL A 233 -7.92 -8.09 24.42
CA VAL A 233 -7.33 -8.65 25.66
C VAL A 233 -7.13 -10.16 25.55
N TRP A 234 -8.14 -10.85 25.02
CA TRP A 234 -8.16 -12.32 24.99
C TRP A 234 -7.31 -12.92 23.85
N LYS A 235 -7.31 -12.30 22.67
CA LYS A 235 -6.58 -12.81 21.51
C LYS A 235 -5.05 -12.90 21.77
N PRO A 236 -4.38 -11.86 22.30
CA PRO A 236 -2.95 -11.95 22.65
C PRO A 236 -2.67 -13.04 23.67
N THR A 237 -3.49 -13.10 24.72
CA THR A 237 -3.32 -14.06 25.83
C THR A 237 -3.41 -15.49 25.32
N PHE A 238 -4.39 -15.77 24.45
CA PHE A 238 -4.55 -17.07 23.83
C PHE A 238 -3.38 -17.43 22.91
N LEU A 239 -2.95 -16.51 22.04
CA LEU A 239 -1.82 -16.72 21.13
C LEU A 239 -0.51 -17.00 21.89
N LEU A 240 -0.20 -16.19 22.91
CA LEU A 240 0.98 -16.37 23.74
C LEU A 240 0.92 -17.66 24.54
N GLY A 241 -0.28 -18.03 25.04
CA GLY A 241 -0.51 -19.31 25.71
C GLY A 241 -0.26 -20.51 24.79
N LEU A 242 -0.75 -20.47 23.55
CA LEU A 242 -0.49 -21.50 22.54
C LEU A 242 1.00 -21.60 22.20
N LEU A 243 1.69 -20.47 22.01
CA LEU A 243 3.13 -20.46 21.74
C LEU A 243 3.94 -21.02 22.91
N ALA A 244 3.57 -20.68 24.15
CA ALA A 244 4.21 -21.22 25.35
C ALA A 244 3.97 -22.72 25.50
N ALA A 245 2.74 -23.20 25.23
CA ALA A 245 2.42 -24.63 25.24
C ALA A 245 3.19 -25.39 24.16
N ALA A 246 3.26 -24.87 22.94
CA ALA A 246 4.03 -25.46 21.85
C ALA A 246 5.53 -25.53 22.20
N MET A 247 6.08 -24.46 22.78
CA MET A 247 7.46 -24.42 23.25
C MET A 247 7.70 -25.44 24.38
N ALA A 248 6.79 -25.55 25.34
CA ALA A 248 6.88 -26.52 26.42
C ALA A 248 6.83 -27.97 25.89
N CYS A 249 5.93 -28.27 24.95
CA CYS A 249 5.85 -29.56 24.27
C CYS A 249 7.13 -29.87 23.47
N TRP A 250 7.69 -28.88 22.78
CA TRP A 250 8.96 -29.04 22.06
C TRP A 250 10.14 -29.29 23.00
N VAL A 251 10.24 -28.55 24.11
CA VAL A 251 11.28 -28.80 25.12
C VAL A 251 11.10 -30.18 25.76
N TRP A 252 9.87 -30.54 26.15
CA TRP A 252 9.57 -31.83 26.77
C TRP A 252 9.87 -32.99 25.83
N SER A 253 9.40 -32.95 24.58
CA SER A 253 9.70 -33.98 23.59
C SER A 253 11.20 -34.09 23.31
N THR A 254 11.92 -32.97 23.21
CA THR A 254 13.37 -32.97 22.99
C THR A 254 14.12 -33.58 24.18
N LEU A 255 13.73 -33.25 25.40
CA LEU A 255 14.30 -33.83 26.62
C LEU A 255 13.96 -35.31 26.76
N HIS A 256 12.71 -35.71 26.46
CA HIS A 256 12.25 -37.09 26.49
C HIS A 256 13.00 -37.94 25.44
N LEU A 257 13.11 -37.46 24.20
CA LEU A 257 13.88 -38.12 23.14
C LEU A 257 15.37 -38.23 23.48
N ARG A 258 15.96 -37.21 24.12
CA ARG A 258 17.35 -37.28 24.62
C ARG A 258 17.50 -38.28 25.76
N ALA A 259 16.52 -38.37 26.67
CA ALA A 259 16.52 -39.33 27.77
C ALA A 259 16.36 -40.77 27.26
N GLN A 260 15.46 -41.00 26.29
CA GLN A 260 15.24 -42.29 25.65
C GLN A 260 16.48 -42.73 24.86
N LYS A 261 17.08 -41.85 24.05
CA LYS A 261 18.36 -42.14 23.36
C LYS A 261 19.53 -42.39 24.32
N ARG A 262 19.54 -41.78 25.52
CA ARG A 262 20.53 -42.09 26.57
C ARG A 262 20.30 -43.47 27.18
N ARG A 263 19.04 -43.88 27.41
CA ARG A 263 18.69 -45.23 27.89
C ARG A 263 18.97 -46.31 26.85
N GLU A 264 18.64 -46.07 25.58
CA GLU A 264 18.98 -46.95 24.46
C GLU A 264 20.49 -47.06 24.25
N LYS A 265 21.26 -45.97 24.38
CA LYS A 265 22.74 -46.02 24.37
C LYS A 265 23.35 -46.76 25.57
N ALA A 266 22.69 -46.75 26.72
CA ALA A 266 23.13 -47.52 27.89
C ALA A 266 22.81 -49.01 27.76
N ALA A 267 21.76 -49.37 27.01
CA ALA A 267 21.36 -50.75 26.72
C ALA A 267 22.08 -51.35 25.49
N ALA A 268 22.44 -50.53 24.49
CA ALA A 268 23.14 -50.93 23.28
C ALA A 268 24.66 -50.66 23.40
N ILE A 269 25.37 -51.54 24.12
CA ILE A 269 26.80 -51.77 23.85
C ILE A 269 26.87 -52.84 22.76
N SER A 270 26.62 -52.47 21.51
CA SER A 270 27.10 -53.21 20.34
C SER A 270 27.09 -52.32 19.11
N SER A 271 27.98 -52.69 18.20
CA SER A 271 28.54 -51.93 17.08
C SER A 271 27.53 -51.46 16.04
N GLU A 272 27.38 -50.14 15.89
CA GLU A 272 27.06 -49.53 14.61
C GLU A 272 28.02 -48.37 14.33
N GLY A 273 28.78 -48.51 13.25
CA GLY A 273 29.72 -47.53 12.76
C GLY A 273 28.99 -46.26 12.32
N ARG A 274 28.89 -45.28 13.22
CA ARG A 274 28.49 -43.93 12.83
C ARG A 274 29.56 -43.37 11.92
N VAL A 275 29.21 -43.09 10.67
CA VAL A 275 30.03 -42.25 9.78
C VAL A 275 30.14 -40.88 10.44
N ARG A 276 31.22 -40.67 11.19
CA ARG A 276 31.58 -39.37 11.74
C ARG A 276 32.19 -38.59 10.60
N LEU A 277 31.41 -37.72 9.96
CA LEU A 277 32.00 -36.71 9.07
C LEU A 277 33.06 -35.95 9.89
N SER A 278 34.27 -35.85 9.34
CA SER A 278 35.28 -34.98 9.94
C SER A 278 34.75 -33.55 9.94
N TRP A 279 35.12 -32.76 10.95
CA TRP A 279 34.72 -31.35 11.02
C TRP A 279 35.07 -30.60 9.72
N ALA A 280 36.20 -30.94 9.10
CA ALA A 280 36.61 -30.43 7.79
C ALA A 280 35.57 -30.73 6.68
N GLY A 281 35.02 -31.94 6.64
CA GLY A 281 33.96 -32.32 5.70
C GLY A 281 32.65 -31.55 5.93
N VAL A 282 32.25 -31.36 7.19
CA VAL A 282 31.07 -30.55 7.51
C VAL A 282 31.26 -29.10 7.07
N THR A 283 32.41 -28.49 7.36
CA THR A 283 32.70 -27.12 6.87
C THR A 283 32.78 -27.03 5.36
N PHE A 284 33.27 -28.04 4.65
CA PHE A 284 33.35 -28.00 3.18
C PHE A 284 31.98 -28.17 2.51
N PHE A 285 31.17 -29.13 2.97
CA PHE A 285 29.87 -29.42 2.37
C PHE A 285 28.73 -28.53 2.88
N VAL A 286 28.73 -28.17 4.16
CA VAL A 286 27.66 -27.36 4.78
C VAL A 286 28.08 -25.90 4.93
N GLY A 287 29.37 -25.62 5.09
CA GLY A 287 29.87 -24.27 5.36
C GLY A 287 29.45 -23.23 4.32
N PRO A 288 29.65 -23.44 3.01
CA PRO A 288 29.23 -22.48 1.99
C PRO A 288 27.72 -22.21 2.05
N ALA A 289 26.89 -23.25 2.13
CA ALA A 289 25.44 -23.11 2.24
C ALA A 289 25.02 -22.38 3.52
N ALA A 290 25.65 -22.69 4.65
CA ALA A 290 25.41 -22.02 5.93
C ALA A 290 25.81 -20.53 5.89
N VAL A 291 26.93 -20.19 5.22
CA VAL A 291 27.37 -18.81 5.03
C VAL A 291 26.35 -18.04 4.20
N PHE A 292 25.94 -18.57 3.04
CA PHE A 292 24.92 -17.93 2.20
C PHE A 292 23.59 -17.77 2.95
N TYR A 293 23.13 -18.82 3.62
CA TYR A 293 21.91 -18.77 4.41
C TYR A 293 22.01 -17.74 5.54
N THR A 294 23.14 -17.67 6.24
CA THR A 294 23.34 -16.68 7.29
C THR A 294 23.34 -15.26 6.73
N MET A 295 24.05 -15.05 5.63
CA MET A 295 24.19 -13.73 5.00
C MET A 295 22.87 -13.20 4.41
N ILE A 296 22.09 -14.08 3.78
CA ILE A 296 20.87 -13.69 3.04
C ILE A 296 19.63 -13.77 3.94
N VAL A 297 19.58 -14.70 4.90
CA VAL A 297 18.37 -14.94 5.72
C VAL A 297 18.58 -14.45 7.15
N ILE A 298 19.59 -14.96 7.87
CA ILE A 298 19.74 -14.69 9.30
C ILE A 298 20.09 -13.23 9.59
N ILE A 299 21.09 -12.67 8.90
CA ILE A 299 21.53 -11.29 9.12
C ILE A 299 20.41 -10.29 8.84
N PRO A 300 19.70 -10.34 7.69
CA PRO A 300 18.56 -9.45 7.46
C PRO A 300 17.43 -9.67 8.45
N SER A 301 17.13 -10.91 8.85
CA SER A 301 16.08 -11.19 9.84
C SER A 301 16.39 -10.57 11.21
N LEU A 302 17.64 -10.68 11.67
CA LEU A 302 18.08 -10.06 12.93
C LEU A 302 18.03 -8.53 12.85
N LYS A 303 18.41 -7.95 11.70
CA LYS A 303 18.28 -6.50 11.46
C LYS A 303 16.83 -6.05 11.48
N SER A 304 15.94 -6.74 10.77
CA SER A 304 14.50 -6.46 10.79
C SER A 304 13.91 -6.56 12.19
N PHE A 305 14.33 -7.57 12.97
CA PHE A 305 13.92 -7.70 14.37
C PHE A 305 14.42 -6.52 15.22
N SER A 306 15.68 -6.09 15.02
CA SER A 306 16.22 -4.90 15.68
C SER A 306 15.44 -3.64 15.30
N TRP A 307 15.11 -3.46 14.02
CA TRP A 307 14.30 -2.34 13.54
C TRP A 307 12.89 -2.36 14.12
N ALA A 308 12.30 -3.53 14.34
CA ALA A 308 10.98 -3.65 14.99
C ALA A 308 10.98 -3.15 16.45
N LEU A 309 12.15 -3.00 17.09
CA LEU A 309 12.29 -2.40 18.43
C LEU A 309 12.49 -0.88 18.39
N HIS A 310 12.53 -0.30 17.20
CA HIS A 310 12.67 1.13 16.99
C HIS A 310 11.43 1.69 16.30
N ARG A 311 11.24 3.00 16.45
CA ARG A 311 10.30 3.81 15.69
C ARG A 311 11.12 4.54 14.63
N TRP A 312 10.87 4.16 13.38
CA TRP A 312 11.60 4.65 12.22
C TRP A 312 10.69 4.64 10.99
N ASP A 313 10.71 5.73 10.23
CA ASP A 313 9.95 5.92 9.00
C ASP A 313 10.80 5.73 7.73
N GLY A 314 12.07 5.34 7.87
CA GLY A 314 13.01 5.17 6.77
C GLY A 314 13.75 6.45 6.36
N LEU A 315 13.33 7.62 6.85
CA LEU A 315 13.82 8.93 6.42
C LEU A 315 14.42 9.75 7.56
N THR A 316 13.90 9.59 8.78
CA THR A 316 14.32 10.31 9.98
C THR A 316 15.25 9.47 10.85
N GLU A 317 15.72 10.04 11.96
CA GLU A 317 16.54 9.32 12.91
C GLU A 317 15.75 8.22 13.62
N MET A 318 16.38 7.05 13.77
CA MET A 318 15.78 5.88 14.38
C MET A 318 15.73 6.05 15.91
N THR A 319 14.54 5.95 16.50
CA THR A 319 14.35 6.09 17.97
C THR A 319 14.04 4.74 18.62
N TRP A 320 14.72 4.38 19.71
CA TRP A 320 14.44 3.12 20.42
C TRP A 320 13.12 3.20 21.18
N VAL A 321 12.23 2.22 20.97
CA VAL A 321 10.93 2.13 21.64
C VAL A 321 10.68 0.78 22.31
N GLY A 322 11.67 -0.12 22.27
CA GLY A 322 11.58 -1.46 22.87
C GLY A 322 10.42 -2.27 22.30
N LEU A 323 9.61 -2.87 23.16
CA LEU A 323 8.51 -3.75 22.75
C LEU A 323 7.21 -3.01 22.39
N LEU A 324 7.23 -1.68 22.27
CA LEU A 324 6.04 -0.88 21.99
C LEU A 324 5.31 -1.34 20.72
N ASN A 325 6.05 -1.59 19.63
CA ASN A 325 5.48 -2.05 18.36
C ASN A 325 4.81 -3.43 18.50
N PHE A 326 5.40 -4.35 19.26
CA PHE A 326 4.81 -5.67 19.53
C PHE A 326 3.56 -5.57 20.39
N ARG A 327 3.57 -4.71 21.42
CA ARG A 327 2.39 -4.45 22.25
C ARG A 327 1.26 -3.88 21.39
N ARG A 328 1.55 -2.93 20.50
CA ARG A 328 0.56 -2.40 19.56
C ARG A 328 0.02 -3.45 18.61
N LEU A 329 0.91 -4.24 18.03
CA LEU A 329 0.53 -5.31 17.10
C LEU A 329 -0.46 -6.29 17.75
N LEU A 330 -0.19 -6.70 18.99
CA LEU A 330 -1.02 -7.66 19.71
C LEU A 330 -2.33 -7.03 20.24
N PHE A 331 -2.23 -5.90 20.95
CA PHE A 331 -3.35 -5.39 21.73
C PHE A 331 -4.22 -4.38 20.96
N GLU A 332 -3.69 -3.72 19.93
CA GLU A 332 -4.34 -2.60 19.25
C GLU A 332 -4.72 -2.90 17.79
N SER A 333 -3.94 -3.72 17.06
CA SER A 333 -4.12 -3.91 15.63
C SER A 333 -5.20 -4.95 15.28
N ASP A 334 -6.34 -4.49 14.75
CA ASP A 334 -7.36 -5.36 14.15
C ASP A 334 -6.82 -6.08 12.90
N GLY A 335 -6.11 -5.34 12.05
CA GLY A 335 -5.51 -5.85 10.82
C GLY A 335 -4.54 -7.01 11.06
N PHE A 336 -3.74 -6.97 12.13
CA PHE A 336 -2.89 -8.10 12.51
C PHE A 336 -3.70 -9.37 12.78
N TRP A 337 -4.79 -9.27 13.54
CA TRP A 337 -5.61 -10.44 13.87
C TRP A 337 -6.37 -10.98 12.66
N ILE A 338 -6.85 -10.10 11.79
CA ILE A 338 -7.47 -10.49 10.51
C ILE A 338 -6.44 -11.20 9.63
N ALA A 339 -5.25 -10.61 9.45
CA ALA A 339 -4.18 -11.19 8.66
C ALA A 339 -3.71 -12.53 9.22
N LEU A 340 -3.56 -12.65 10.55
CA LEU A 340 -3.20 -13.91 11.20
C LEU A 340 -4.27 -14.98 10.97
N GLY A 341 -5.55 -14.62 11.13
CA GLY A 341 -6.68 -15.53 10.88
C GLY A 341 -6.73 -16.00 9.43
N ASN A 342 -6.59 -15.09 8.47
CA ASN A 342 -6.57 -15.41 7.03
C ASN A 342 -5.37 -16.30 6.67
N ASN A 343 -4.19 -16.02 7.21
CA ASN A 343 -3.00 -16.87 6.99
C ASN A 343 -3.17 -18.27 7.59
N LEU A 344 -3.73 -18.37 8.80
CA LEU A 344 -4.02 -19.67 9.41
C LEU A 344 -5.09 -20.44 8.63
N PHE A 345 -6.10 -19.75 8.13
CA PHE A 345 -7.12 -20.33 7.26
C PHE A 345 -6.46 -20.91 5.99
N ILE A 346 -5.66 -20.12 5.27
CA ILE A 346 -4.93 -20.58 4.08
C ILE A 346 -4.01 -21.76 4.43
N MET A 347 -3.25 -21.67 5.53
CA MET A 347 -2.28 -22.69 5.93
C MET A 347 -2.93 -24.02 6.34
N LEU A 348 -4.14 -24.01 6.91
CA LEU A 348 -4.79 -25.23 7.39
C LEU A 348 -5.79 -25.76 6.36
N VAL A 349 -6.65 -24.90 5.84
CA VAL A 349 -7.76 -25.29 4.97
C VAL A 349 -7.24 -25.71 3.60
N ILE A 350 -6.34 -24.94 2.97
CA ILE A 350 -5.87 -25.29 1.62
C ILE A 350 -5.19 -26.68 1.63
N PRO A 351 -4.24 -27.00 2.52
CA PRO A 351 -3.68 -28.34 2.59
C PRO A 351 -4.73 -29.42 2.86
N CYS A 352 -5.71 -29.20 3.73
CA CYS A 352 -6.76 -30.20 4.01
C CYS A 352 -7.67 -30.51 2.81
N PHE A 353 -7.79 -29.60 1.83
CA PHE A 353 -8.61 -29.81 0.63
C PHE A 353 -7.80 -30.08 -0.64
N VAL A 354 -6.51 -29.70 -0.67
CA VAL A 354 -5.62 -29.82 -1.84
C VAL A 354 -4.64 -31.00 -1.71
N LEU A 355 -4.22 -31.35 -0.50
CA LEU A 355 -3.43 -32.56 -0.25
C LEU A 355 -4.41 -33.65 0.23
N PRO A 356 -4.78 -34.62 -0.64
CA PRO A 356 -5.69 -35.71 -0.27
C PRO A 356 -5.12 -36.63 0.82
#